data_AF-A0A1N7HUE4-F1
#
_entry.id   AF-A0A1N7HUE4-F1
#
_cell.length_a   1.000
_cell.length_b   1.000
_cell.length_c   1.000
_cell.angle_alpha   90.00
_cell.angle_beta   90.00
_cell.angle_gamma   90.00
#
_symmetry.space_group_name_H-M   'P 1'
#
loop_
_entity.id
_entity.type
_entity.pdbx_description
1 polymer ?
#
loop_
_entity_poly.entity_id
_entity_poly.type
_entity_poly.pdbx_seq_one_letter_code
_entity_poly.pdbx_strand_id
1 'polypeptide(L)'
;MKKIILAAALFCFAFTFSQKNQNYLEISYGSVCCGPLSEKPVISFLKEFKKKNQIRSLEILMQKGMGREGEFSLYVGTDFLTTNQRSRLVRGITAAVSNQNNNRKSENNGTVNFDPATIVHQQDLIKGKNLTIYKK
;
A
#
# COMPACT_ATOMS: atom_id res chain seq x y z
N MET A 1 -36.36 15.45 -33.35
CA MET A 1 -35.79 15.46 -31.98
C MET A 1 -35.45 14.03 -31.49
N LYS A 2 -34.59 13.28 -32.21
CA LYS A 2 -34.17 11.92 -31.79
C LYS A 2 -32.64 11.75 -31.70
N LYS A 3 -31.87 12.69 -32.26
CA LYS A 3 -30.40 12.63 -32.32
C LYS A 3 -29.69 13.20 -31.08
N ILE A 4 -30.38 14.01 -30.28
CA ILE A 4 -29.82 14.65 -29.07
C ILE A 4 -29.77 13.64 -27.90
N ILE A 5 -30.73 12.72 -27.84
CA ILE A 5 -30.79 11.70 -26.78
C ILE A 5 -29.63 10.68 -26.91
N LEU A 6 -29.24 10.33 -28.14
CA LEU A 6 -28.09 9.45 -28.36
C LEU A 6 -26.75 10.09 -27.96
N ALA A 7 -26.60 11.41 -28.15
CA ALA A 7 -25.39 12.13 -27.79
C ALA A 7 -25.20 12.23 -26.26
N ALA A 8 -26.29 12.36 -25.50
CA ALA A 8 -26.24 12.38 -24.03
C ALA A 8 -25.91 11.00 -23.44
N ALA A 9 -26.41 9.91 -24.03
CA ALA A 9 -26.13 8.54 -23.55
C ALA A 9 -24.66 8.13 -23.72
N LEU A 10 -23.97 8.65 -24.73
CA LEU A 10 -22.54 8.38 -24.97
C LEU A 10 -21.60 9.11 -23.99
N PHE A 11 -22.04 10.23 -23.40
CA PHE A 11 -21.18 11.03 -22.51
C PHE A 11 -21.19 10.54 -21.05
N CYS A 12 -22.20 9.75 -20.64
CA CYS A 12 -22.32 9.27 -19.25
C CYS A 12 -21.33 8.17 -18.86
N PHE A 13 -20.70 7.48 -19.81
CA PHE A 13 -19.78 6.37 -19.50
C PHE A 13 -18.32 6.79 -19.28
N ALA A 14 -17.98 8.08 -19.43
CA ALA A 14 -16.61 8.56 -19.25
C ALA A 14 -16.18 8.74 -17.78
N PHE A 15 -17.11 8.60 -16.81
CA PHE A 15 -16.77 8.60 -15.39
C PHE A 15 -16.33 7.20 -14.93
N THR A 16 -15.25 6.67 -15.51
CA THR A 16 -14.52 5.59 -14.84
C THR A 16 -13.81 6.22 -13.65
N PHE A 17 -14.53 6.24 -12.52
CA PHE A 17 -14.07 6.72 -11.23
C PHE A 17 -12.64 6.23 -10.96
N SER A 18 -11.76 7.17 -10.68
CA SER A 18 -10.57 6.93 -9.84
C SER A 18 -11.07 6.56 -8.43
N GLN A 19 -11.67 5.37 -8.28
CA GLN A 19 -12.13 4.87 -6.98
C GLN A 19 -10.89 4.65 -6.12
N LYS A 20 -10.74 5.47 -5.07
CA LYS A 20 -9.71 5.25 -4.06
C LYS A 20 -9.99 3.93 -3.34
N ASN A 21 -8.94 3.21 -2.95
CA ASN A 21 -9.15 1.96 -2.22
C ASN A 21 -9.81 2.25 -0.86
N GLN A 22 -10.71 1.35 -0.46
CA GLN A 22 -11.34 1.24 0.83
C GLN A 22 -10.55 0.32 1.77
N ASN A 23 -9.91 -0.74 1.25
CA ASN A 23 -9.15 -1.70 2.07
C ASN A 23 -7.65 -1.67 1.77
N TYR A 24 -6.86 -1.60 2.83
CA TYR A 24 -5.42 -1.54 2.78
C TYR A 24 -4.77 -2.61 3.65
N LEU A 25 -3.64 -3.14 3.16
CA LEU A 25 -2.69 -3.90 3.97
C LEU A 25 -1.71 -2.93 4.61
N GLU A 26 -1.52 -3.03 5.93
CA GLU A 26 -0.55 -2.20 6.67
C GLU A 26 0.80 -2.90 6.80
N ILE A 27 1.88 -2.15 6.57
CA ILE A 27 3.25 -2.56 6.83
C ILE A 27 3.91 -1.49 7.70
N SER A 28 4.14 -1.80 8.97
CA SER A 28 4.63 -0.84 9.97
C SER A 28 6.15 -0.97 10.13
N TYR A 29 6.85 0.16 10.14
CA TYR A 29 8.30 0.24 10.31
C TYR A 29 8.59 0.87 11.67
N GLY A 30 8.93 0.01 12.63
CA GLY A 30 9.32 0.41 13.98
C GLY A 30 10.83 0.56 14.12
N SER A 31 11.26 1.25 15.16
CA SER A 31 12.65 1.33 15.58
C SER A 31 12.81 1.05 17.07
N VAL A 32 13.99 0.59 17.46
CA VAL A 32 14.39 0.44 18.86
C VAL A 32 15.36 1.56 19.24
N CYS A 33 16.37 1.78 18.39
CA CYS A 33 17.29 2.91 18.44
C CYS A 33 17.76 3.24 17.02
N CYS A 34 18.02 4.53 16.73
CA CYS A 34 18.62 5.01 15.47
C CYS A 34 17.75 4.88 14.22
N GLY A 35 16.43 4.81 14.37
CA GLY A 35 15.47 4.91 13.28
C GLY A 35 15.08 3.58 12.61
N PRO A 36 14.03 3.60 11.78
CA PRO A 36 13.47 2.40 11.18
C PRO A 36 14.34 1.85 10.04
N LEU A 37 14.10 0.58 9.69
CA LEU A 37 14.69 -0.01 8.49
C LEU A 37 14.20 0.69 7.22
N SER A 38 14.97 0.59 6.13
CA SER A 38 14.58 1.17 4.84
C SER A 38 13.37 0.47 4.24
N GLU A 39 12.49 1.24 3.61
CA GLU A 39 11.33 0.79 2.86
C GLU A 39 11.68 0.05 1.55
N LYS A 40 12.94 0.17 1.09
CA LYS A 40 13.38 -0.29 -0.23
C LYS A 40 13.04 -1.76 -0.56
N PRO A 41 13.26 -2.75 0.33
CA PRO A 41 13.00 -4.15 -0.01
C PRO A 41 11.52 -4.40 -0.34
N VAL A 42 10.62 -3.89 0.52
CA VAL A 42 9.18 -4.00 0.33
C VAL A 42 8.72 -3.20 -0.89
N ILE A 43 9.18 -1.95 -1.06
CA ILE A 43 8.80 -1.12 -2.21
C ILE A 43 9.28 -1.74 -3.54
N SER A 44 10.48 -2.33 -3.57
CA SER A 44 11.00 -3.04 -4.75
C SER A 44 10.09 -4.22 -5.12
N PHE A 45 9.73 -5.03 -4.12
CA PHE A 45 8.77 -6.11 -4.32
C PHE A 45 7.41 -5.60 -4.85
N LEU A 46 6.84 -4.53 -4.27
CA LEU A 46 5.56 -3.97 -4.72
C LEU A 46 5.64 -3.44 -6.17
N LYS A 47 6.77 -2.83 -6.55
CA LYS A 47 7.02 -2.39 -7.94
C LYS A 47 7.08 -3.58 -8.90
N GLU A 48 7.77 -4.65 -8.52
CA GLU A 48 7.81 -5.88 -9.32
C GLU A 48 6.44 -6.56 -9.41
N PHE A 49 5.71 -6.63 -8.30
CA PHE A 49 4.37 -7.20 -8.24
C PHE A 49 3.43 -6.46 -9.19
N LYS A 50 3.46 -5.12 -9.16
CA LYS A 50 2.71 -4.27 -10.10
C LYS A 50 3.03 -4.62 -11.56
N LYS A 51 4.33 -4.70 -11.90
CA LYS A 51 4.80 -5.01 -13.26
C LYS A 51 4.38 -6.41 -13.71
N LYS A 52 4.60 -7.43 -12.87
CA LYS A 52 4.30 -8.84 -13.15
C LYS A 52 2.81 -9.10 -13.35
N ASN A 53 1.95 -8.37 -12.63
CA ASN A 53 0.50 -8.52 -12.71
C ASN A 53 -0.18 -7.49 -13.63
N GLN A 54 0.60 -6.68 -14.37
CA GLN A 54 0.10 -5.65 -15.30
C GLN A 54 -0.92 -4.69 -14.67
N ILE A 55 -0.72 -4.36 -13.39
CA ILE A 55 -1.58 -3.45 -12.64
C ILE A 55 -1.28 -2.01 -13.05
N ARG A 56 -2.29 -1.27 -13.54
CA ARG A 56 -2.14 0.13 -13.99
C ARG A 56 -1.61 1.04 -12.87
N SER A 57 -2.23 0.98 -11.70
CA SER A 57 -1.84 1.75 -10.52
C SER A 57 -2.01 0.91 -9.26
N LEU A 58 -0.93 0.78 -8.48
CA LEU A 58 -0.94 0.23 -7.14
C LEU A 58 -0.88 1.42 -6.18
N GLU A 59 -1.97 1.67 -5.45
CA GLU A 59 -2.03 2.75 -4.47
C GLU A 59 -1.21 2.36 -3.25
N ILE A 60 -0.25 3.22 -2.90
CA ILE A 60 0.57 3.07 -1.70
C ILE A 60 0.50 4.40 -0.96
N LEU A 61 0.00 4.37 0.26
CA LEU A 61 0.00 5.50 1.17
C LEU A 61 1.11 5.31 2.21
N MET A 62 1.60 6.41 2.75
CA MET A 62 2.63 6.43 3.77
C MET A 62 2.21 7.40 4.87
N GLN A 63 2.14 6.89 6.10
CA GLN A 63 1.90 7.70 7.30
C GLN A 63 3.19 7.81 8.09
N LYS A 64 3.64 9.05 8.32
CA LYS A 64 4.87 9.36 9.04
C LYS A 64 4.61 9.89 10.44
N GLY A 65 5.64 9.85 11.29
CA GLY A 65 5.55 10.39 12.65
C GLY A 65 4.79 9.46 13.58
N MET A 66 4.95 8.15 13.39
CA MET A 66 4.39 7.12 14.26
C MET A 66 5.21 6.94 15.55
N GLY A 67 6.37 7.59 15.65
CA GLY A 67 7.22 7.59 16.83
C GLY A 67 8.29 8.69 16.79
N ARG A 68 9.34 8.54 17.61
CA ARG A 68 10.35 9.59 17.86
C ARG A 68 11.54 9.54 16.91
N GLU A 69 11.78 8.44 16.24
CA GLU A 69 12.96 8.22 15.39
C GLU A 69 12.65 8.17 13.90
N GLY A 70 11.40 8.49 13.53
CA GLY A 70 10.96 8.56 12.14
C GLY A 70 10.19 7.32 11.68
N GLU A 71 9.62 6.57 12.61
CA GLU A 71 8.74 5.42 12.38
C GLU A 71 7.56 5.82 11.48
N PHE A 72 7.19 4.88 10.61
CA PHE A 72 6.17 5.09 9.59
C PHE A 72 5.44 3.80 9.24
N SER A 73 4.23 3.92 8.70
CA SER A 73 3.49 2.79 8.12
C SER A 73 3.29 3.01 6.63
N LEU A 74 3.37 1.94 5.85
CA LEU A 74 2.93 1.89 4.47
C LEU A 74 1.56 1.19 4.39
N TYR A 75 0.67 1.73 3.58
CA TYR A 75 -0.65 1.14 3.34
C TYR A 75 -0.80 0.83 1.86
N VAL A 76 -1.00 -0.45 1.53
CA VAL A 76 -1.11 -0.93 0.15
C VAL A 76 -2.57 -1.21 -0.18
N GLY A 77 -3.14 -0.49 -1.13
CA GLY A 77 -4.54 -0.67 -1.55
C GLY A 77 -4.75 -2.00 -2.27
N THR A 78 -5.84 -2.70 -1.95
CA THR A 78 -6.08 -4.07 -2.43
C THR A 78 -7.40 -4.32 -3.17
N ASP A 79 -8.29 -3.34 -3.25
CA ASP A 79 -9.68 -3.55 -3.72
C ASP A 79 -9.76 -3.95 -5.20
N PHE A 80 -8.83 -3.47 -6.00
CA PHE A 80 -8.76 -3.77 -7.43
C PHE A 80 -8.08 -5.12 -7.73
N LEU A 81 -7.59 -5.83 -6.70
CA LEU A 81 -6.91 -7.11 -6.86
C LEU A 81 -7.92 -8.26 -6.83
N THR A 82 -7.76 -9.21 -7.74
CA THR A 82 -8.42 -10.51 -7.63
C THR A 82 -7.97 -11.26 -6.37
N THR A 83 -8.77 -12.20 -5.87
CA THR A 83 -8.42 -13.05 -4.71
C THR A 83 -7.05 -13.71 -4.86
N ASN A 84 -6.73 -14.19 -6.07
CA ASN A 84 -5.44 -14.81 -6.36
C ASN A 84 -4.28 -13.81 -6.31
N GLN A 85 -4.47 -12.61 -6.87
CA GLN A 85 -3.46 -11.54 -6.79
C GLN A 85 -3.25 -11.08 -5.36
N ARG A 86 -4.32 -10.90 -4.58
CA ARG A 86 -4.24 -10.55 -3.15
C ARG A 86 -3.49 -11.61 -2.35
N SER A 87 -3.77 -12.90 -2.58
CA SER A 87 -3.05 -13.99 -1.91
C SER A 87 -1.55 -13.99 -2.25
N ARG A 88 -1.19 -13.78 -3.52
CA ARG A 88 0.21 -13.67 -3.95
C ARG A 88 0.90 -12.41 -3.39
N LEU A 89 0.18 -11.29 -3.32
CA LEU A 89 0.67 -10.05 -2.72
C LEU A 89 1.03 -10.28 -1.26
N VAL A 90 0.09 -10.83 -0.48
CA VAL A 90 0.29 -11.16 0.93
C VAL A 90 1.52 -12.03 1.13
N ARG A 91 1.63 -13.16 0.42
CA ARG A 91 2.80 -14.06 0.53
C ARG A 91 4.10 -13.34 0.21
N GLY A 92 4.11 -12.50 -0.82
CA GLY A 92 5.30 -11.78 -1.23
C GLY A 92 5.72 -10.67 -0.26
N ILE A 93 4.76 -9.95 0.35
CA ILE A 93 5.04 -8.99 1.43
C ILE A 93 5.60 -9.75 2.65
N THR A 94 4.97 -10.85 3.07
CA THR A 94 5.46 -11.68 4.18
C THR A 94 6.90 -12.13 3.94
N ALA A 95 7.22 -12.61 2.73
CA ALA A 95 8.58 -13.02 2.38
C ALA A 95 9.57 -11.84 2.40
N ALA A 96 9.20 -10.69 1.83
CA ALA A 96 10.05 -9.49 1.82
C ALA A 96 10.35 -8.98 3.24
N VAL A 97 9.33 -8.93 4.10
CA VAL A 97 9.43 -8.52 5.51
C VAL A 97 10.28 -9.51 6.31
N SER A 98 10.02 -10.81 6.18
CA SER A 98 10.81 -11.84 6.87
C SER A 98 12.28 -11.79 6.46
N ASN A 99 12.56 -11.70 5.15
CA ASN A 99 13.94 -11.56 4.67
C ASN A 99 14.61 -10.29 5.17
N GLN A 100 13.88 -9.17 5.23
CA GLN A 100 14.41 -7.90 5.73
C GLN A 100 14.75 -7.97 7.22
N ASN A 101 13.87 -8.57 8.03
CA ASN A 101 14.11 -8.72 9.46
C ASN A 101 15.22 -9.74 9.76
N ASN A 102 15.30 -10.85 9.01
CA ASN A 102 16.34 -11.87 9.21
C ASN A 102 17.75 -11.38 8.83
N ASN A 103 17.84 -10.44 7.88
CA ASN A 103 19.12 -9.85 7.45
C ASN A 103 19.52 -8.60 8.25
N ARG A 104 18.86 -8.32 9.39
CA ARG A 104 19.22 -7.17 10.23
C ARG A 104 20.61 -7.40 10.86
N LYS A 105 21.46 -6.37 10.79
CA LYS A 105 22.84 -6.44 11.34
C LYS A 105 22.89 -6.56 12.86
N SER A 106 21.86 -6.07 13.55
CA SER A 106 21.75 -6.08 15.00
C SER A 106 20.29 -6.14 15.40
N GLU A 107 20.01 -6.77 16.53
CA GLU A 107 18.68 -6.78 17.15
C GLU A 107 18.25 -5.40 17.64
N ASN A 108 19.21 -4.49 17.85
CA ASN A 108 18.95 -3.10 18.24
C ASN A 108 18.48 -2.23 17.06
N ASN A 109 18.51 -2.75 15.83
CA ASN A 109 17.95 -2.05 14.68
C ASN A 109 16.41 -2.20 14.68
N GLY A 110 15.73 -1.28 13.99
CA GLY A 110 14.29 -1.37 13.82
C GLY A 110 13.78 -2.65 13.17
N THR A 111 12.47 -2.85 13.22
CA THR A 111 11.78 -4.02 12.67
C THR A 111 10.69 -3.60 11.70
N VAL A 112 10.42 -4.45 10.72
CA VAL A 112 9.25 -4.32 9.84
C VAL A 112 8.20 -5.31 10.28
N ASN A 113 6.98 -4.85 10.53
CA ASN A 113 5.87 -5.68 10.95
C ASN A 113 4.83 -5.74 9.83
N PHE A 114 4.31 -6.95 9.58
CA PHE A 114 3.23 -7.18 8.63
C PHE A 114 2.33 -8.29 9.17
N ASP A 115 1.08 -7.94 9.44
CA ASP A 115 0.03 -8.91 9.77
C ASP A 115 -0.97 -8.99 8.61
N PRO A 116 -1.05 -10.13 7.90
CA PRO A 116 -1.97 -10.28 6.78
C PRO A 116 -3.45 -10.33 7.18
N ALA A 117 -3.76 -10.56 8.46
CA ALA A 117 -5.13 -10.53 8.98
C ALA A 117 -5.62 -9.10 9.25
N THR A 118 -4.69 -8.16 9.48
CA THR A 118 -5.01 -6.76 9.74
C THR A 118 -5.35 -6.04 8.43
N ILE A 119 -6.60 -5.61 8.30
CA ILE A 119 -7.08 -4.80 7.19
C ILE A 119 -7.42 -3.41 7.71
N VAL A 120 -6.78 -2.40 7.15
CA VAL A 120 -7.02 -1.00 7.51
C VAL A 120 -7.99 -0.38 6.51
N HIS A 121 -9.02 0.27 7.03
CA HIS A 121 -10.03 0.90 6.19
C HIS A 121 -9.69 2.37 5.91
N GLN A 122 -10.06 2.85 4.72
CA GLN A 122 -9.78 4.23 4.30
C GLN A 122 -10.27 5.29 5.29
N GLN A 123 -11.44 5.06 5.89
CA GLN A 123 -12.04 5.97 6.88
C GLN A 123 -11.15 6.18 8.11
N ASP A 124 -10.34 5.19 8.47
CA ASP A 124 -9.43 5.26 9.62
C ASP A 124 -8.14 5.99 9.23
N LEU A 125 -7.69 5.80 7.98
CA LEU A 125 -6.53 6.51 7.42
C LEU A 125 -6.76 8.00 7.26
N ILE A 126 -7.94 8.43 6.79
CA ILE A 126 -8.26 9.84 6.56
C ILE A 126 -8.26 10.65 7.88
N LYS A 127 -8.53 10.00 9.01
CA LYS A 127 -8.46 10.62 10.34
C LYS A 127 -7.01 10.75 10.84
N GLY A 128 -6.08 9.99 10.25
CA GLY A 128 -4.67 10.01 10.61
C GLY A 128 -3.96 11.29 10.15
N LYS A 129 -3.13 11.85 11.04
CA LYS A 129 -2.23 12.95 10.67
C LYS A 129 -1.05 12.40 9.84
N ASN A 130 -0.49 13.24 8.96
CA ASN A 130 0.72 12.95 8.18
C ASN A 130 0.62 11.78 7.17
N LEU A 131 -0.59 11.50 6.66
CA LEU A 131 -0.80 10.54 5.58
C LEU A 131 -0.50 11.20 4.23
N THR A 132 0.34 10.56 3.42
CA THR A 132 0.74 11.05 2.09
C THR A 132 0.71 9.92 1.06
N ILE A 133 0.52 10.25 -0.21
CA ILE A 133 0.69 9.27 -1.29
C ILE A 133 2.19 9.02 -1.47
N TYR A 134 2.60 7.76 -1.45
CA TYR A 134 3.99 7.39 -1.72
C TYR A 134 4.30 7.62 -3.21
N LYS A 135 5.11 8.64 -3.49
CA LYS A 135 5.56 9.01 -4.84
C LYS A 135 7.08 8.82 -4.91
N LYS A 136 7.54 7.65 -5.39
CA LYS A 136 8.97 7.39 -5.60
C LYS A 136 9.22 6.26 -6.60
#